data_AF-A0A7X8P750-F1
#
_entry.id   AF-A0A7X8P750-F1
#
_cell.length_a   1.000
_cell.length_b   1.000
_cell.length_c   1.000
_cell.angle_alpha   90.00
_cell.angle_beta   90.00
_cell.angle_gamma   90.00
#
_symmetry.space_group_name_H-M   'P 1'
#
loop_
_entity.id
_entity.type
_entity.pdbx_description
1 polymer ?
#
loop_
_entity_poly.entity_id
_entity_poly.type
_entity_poly.pdbx_seq_one_letter_code
_entity_poly.pdbx_strand_id
1 'polypeptide(L)'
;MDFAAVLKRERLVSTGINLVLSAAFFLAVFGATNRTLTIADPDGFALDFLPQGGAISLMAALVPALLVRKGLRKCGTVGLPSTGSILAQVARMVGLGLVSAVLLAALCLIGPWATIGWAQAFAVKLVYGGALGFAITHRALTRLYGQG
;
A
#
# COMPACT_ATOMS: atom_id res chain seq x y z
N MET A 1 -0.62 -21.65 18.30
CA MET A 1 -1.24 -20.45 17.70
C MET A 1 -1.67 -20.79 16.29
N ASP A 2 -2.90 -20.44 15.90
CA ASP A 2 -3.31 -20.57 14.51
C ASP A 2 -2.63 -19.47 13.67
N PHE A 3 -1.59 -19.86 12.94
CA PHE A 3 -0.79 -18.96 12.10
C PHE A 3 -1.66 -18.27 11.03
N ALA A 4 -2.70 -18.94 10.54
CA ALA A 4 -3.63 -18.37 9.57
C ALA A 4 -4.46 -17.24 10.19
N ALA A 5 -4.90 -17.40 11.45
CA ALA A 5 -5.63 -16.37 12.19
C ALA A 5 -4.76 -15.12 12.46
N VAL A 6 -3.51 -15.30 12.85
CA VAL A 6 -2.54 -14.19 13.03
C VAL A 6 -2.33 -13.47 11.69
N LEU A 7 -2.12 -14.24 10.62
CA LEU A 7 -1.89 -13.68 9.30
C LEU A 7 -3.11 -12.94 8.74
N LYS A 8 -4.33 -13.38 9.05
CA LYS A 8 -5.58 -12.70 8.69
C LYS A 8 -5.76 -11.39 9.48
N ARG A 9 -5.47 -11.41 10.78
CA ARG A 9 -5.52 -10.22 11.63
C ARG A 9 -4.55 -9.14 11.16
N GLU A 10 -3.29 -9.50 10.92
CA GLU A 10 -2.28 -8.54 10.46
C GLU A 10 -2.62 -7.95 9.09
N ARG A 11 -3.21 -8.75 8.19
CA ARG A 11 -3.76 -8.26 6.91
C ARG A 11 -4.83 -7.19 7.11
N LEU A 12 -5.84 -7.47 7.94
CA LEU A 12 -6.94 -6.52 8.18
C LEU A 12 -6.45 -5.24 8.84
N VAL A 13 -5.55 -5.34 9.83
CA VAL A 13 -4.94 -4.18 10.49
C VAL A 13 -4.14 -3.36 9.50
N SER A 14 -3.32 -4.00 8.66
CA SER A 14 -2.54 -3.29 7.64
C SER A 14 -3.42 -2.61 6.58
N THR A 15 -4.49 -3.26 6.14
CA THR A 15 -5.46 -2.64 5.23
C THR A 15 -6.12 -1.42 5.87
N GLY A 16 -6.55 -1.50 7.13
CA GLY A 16 -7.10 -0.37 7.86
C GLY A 16 -6.12 0.81 7.99
N ILE A 17 -4.87 0.53 8.35
CA ILE A 17 -3.81 1.54 8.44
C ILE A 17 -3.57 2.19 7.07
N ASN A 18 -3.48 1.41 6.00
CA ASN A 18 -3.24 1.95 4.66
C ASN A 18 -4.43 2.76 4.13
N LEU A 19 -5.68 2.41 4.49
CA LEU A 19 -6.85 3.23 4.19
C LEU A 19 -6.76 4.60 4.88
N VAL A 20 -6.42 4.62 6.17
CA VAL A 20 -6.26 5.88 6.93
C VAL A 20 -5.11 6.72 6.37
N LEU A 21 -3.97 6.09 6.05
CA LEU A 21 -2.85 6.78 5.42
C LEU A 21 -3.24 7.33 4.04
N SER A 22 -4.01 6.58 3.26
CA SER A 22 -4.49 7.05 1.96
C SER A 22 -5.41 8.26 2.09
N ALA A 23 -6.29 8.26 3.09
CA ALA A 23 -7.10 9.42 3.41
C ALA A 23 -6.22 10.62 3.80
N ALA A 24 -5.26 10.40 4.70
CA ALA A 24 -4.38 11.45 5.20
C ALA A 24 -3.53 12.07 4.09
N PHE A 25 -2.92 11.25 3.22
CA PHE A 25 -2.17 11.74 2.05
C PHE A 25 -3.07 12.56 1.13
N PHE A 26 -4.27 12.05 0.81
CA PHE A 26 -5.19 12.78 -0.04
C PHE A 26 -5.57 14.14 0.54
N LEU A 27 -5.94 14.18 1.83
CA LEU A 27 -6.31 15.42 2.50
C LEU A 27 -5.14 16.40 2.62
N ALA A 28 -3.92 15.90 2.79
CA ALA A 28 -2.71 16.73 2.84
C ALA A 28 -2.39 17.37 1.49
N VAL A 29 -2.63 16.67 0.38
CA VAL A 29 -2.30 17.14 -0.98
C VAL A 29 -3.43 17.97 -1.59
N PHE A 30 -4.68 17.51 -1.49
CA PHE A 30 -5.83 18.13 -2.18
C PHE A 30 -6.69 19.00 -1.26
N GLY A 31 -6.46 18.94 0.05
CA GLY A 31 -7.27 19.63 1.06
C GLY A 31 -8.62 18.96 1.31
N ALA A 32 -9.37 19.52 2.27
CA ALA A 32 -10.69 19.03 2.66
C ALA A 32 -11.86 19.73 1.92
N THR A 33 -11.57 20.72 1.07
CA THR A 33 -12.59 21.47 0.35
C THR A 33 -13.12 20.66 -0.82
N ASN A 34 -14.43 20.41 -0.84
CA ASN A 34 -15.08 19.72 -1.94
C ASN A 34 -15.07 20.60 -3.20
N ARG A 35 -14.17 20.31 -4.14
CA ARG A 35 -13.99 21.03 -5.40
C ARG A 35 -13.68 20.08 -6.56
N THR A 36 -13.69 20.56 -7.78
CA THR A 36 -13.16 19.79 -8.92
C THR A 36 -11.64 19.79 -8.86
N LEU A 37 -11.02 18.65 -9.13
CA LEU A 37 -9.58 18.47 -9.21
C LEU A 37 -9.16 18.23 -10.66
N THR A 38 -8.04 18.81 -11.08
CA THR A 38 -7.45 18.47 -12.39
C THR A 38 -6.64 17.18 -12.32
N ILE A 39 -6.66 16.41 -13.41
CA ILE A 39 -5.94 15.13 -13.49
C ILE A 39 -4.42 15.36 -13.60
N ALA A 40 -4.02 16.33 -14.41
CA ALA A 40 -2.64 16.81 -14.56
C ALA A 40 -2.50 18.15 -13.79
N ASP A 41 -1.80 19.14 -14.33
CA ASP A 41 -1.67 20.44 -13.68
C ASP A 41 -3.01 21.17 -13.53
N PRO A 42 -3.18 22.01 -12.48
CA PRO A 42 -2.23 22.27 -11.39
C PRO A 42 -2.33 21.28 -10.20
N ASP A 43 -3.39 20.47 -10.09
CA ASP A 43 -3.61 19.63 -8.90
C ASP A 43 -2.76 18.35 -8.89
N GLY A 44 -2.38 17.83 -10.05
CA GLY A 44 -1.47 16.68 -10.18
C GLY A 44 -2.05 15.36 -9.66
N PHE A 45 -3.38 15.18 -9.72
CA PHE A 45 -4.05 13.99 -9.15
C PHE A 45 -3.44 12.66 -9.60
N ALA A 46 -3.10 12.56 -10.90
CA ALA A 46 -2.47 11.37 -11.46
C ALA A 46 -1.06 11.12 -10.89
N LEU A 47 -0.25 12.16 -10.73
CA LEU A 47 1.13 12.02 -10.26
C LEU A 47 1.21 11.69 -8.77
N ASP A 48 0.20 12.09 -7.98
CA ASP A 48 0.10 11.76 -6.55
C ASP A 48 0.02 10.24 -6.28
N PHE A 49 -0.34 9.41 -7.28
CA PHE A 49 -0.30 7.96 -7.12
C PHE A 49 1.12 7.42 -6.83
N LEU A 50 2.17 8.09 -7.33
CA LEU A 50 3.55 7.65 -7.13
C LEU A 50 4.00 7.73 -5.67
N PRO A 51 3.98 8.91 -5.00
CA PRO A 51 4.35 9.00 -3.60
C PRO A 51 3.43 8.15 -2.71
N GLN A 52 2.12 8.13 -2.99
CA GLN A 52 1.16 7.30 -2.27
C GLN A 52 1.47 5.80 -2.40
N GLY A 53 1.62 5.30 -3.63
CA GLY A 53 1.86 3.88 -3.92
C GLY A 53 3.19 3.37 -3.36
N GLY A 54 4.23 4.20 -3.43
CA GLY A 54 5.53 3.91 -2.82
C GLY A 54 5.45 3.80 -1.29
N ALA A 55 4.85 4.79 -0.63
CA ALA A 55 4.71 4.82 0.82
C ALA A 55 3.86 3.65 1.35
N ILE A 56 2.71 3.40 0.72
CA ILE A 56 1.81 2.29 1.08
C ILE A 56 2.53 0.95 0.92
N SER A 57 3.22 0.73 -0.21
CA SER A 57 3.88 -0.56 -0.47
C SER A 57 5.04 -0.81 0.49
N LEU A 58 5.79 0.24 0.85
CA LEU A 58 6.84 0.15 1.85
C LEU A 58 6.28 -0.27 3.22
N MET A 59 5.25 0.44 3.70
CA MET A 59 4.65 0.19 5.02
C MET A 59 3.93 -1.17 5.06
N ALA A 60 3.17 -1.50 4.02
CA ALA A 60 2.44 -2.75 3.89
C ALA A 60 3.37 -3.98 3.83
N ALA A 61 4.59 -3.84 3.32
CA ALA A 61 5.56 -4.94 3.26
C ALA A 61 6.42 -5.02 4.53
N LEU A 62 6.95 -3.89 5.02
CA LEU A 62 7.96 -3.87 6.07
C LEU A 62 7.36 -4.11 7.46
N VAL A 63 6.31 -3.37 7.84
CA VAL A 63 5.76 -3.40 9.20
C VAL A 63 5.24 -4.80 9.56
N PRO A 64 4.38 -5.44 8.73
CA PRO A 64 3.89 -6.78 9.05
C PRO A 64 5.02 -7.82 9.06
N ALA A 65 6.01 -7.71 8.17
CA ALA A 65 7.13 -8.64 8.13
C ALA A 65 7.96 -8.61 9.43
N LEU A 66 8.18 -7.42 9.99
CA LEU A 66 8.90 -7.27 11.27
C LEU A 66 8.07 -7.74 12.47
N LEU A 67 6.76 -7.45 12.49
CA LEU A 67 5.86 -7.91 13.55
C LEU A 67 5.75 -9.43 13.58
N VAL A 68 5.57 -10.08 12.42
CA VAL A 68 5.53 -11.54 12.31
C VAL A 68 6.87 -12.17 12.74
N ARG A 69 8.01 -11.62 12.28
CA ARG A 69 9.34 -12.08 12.72
C ARG A 69 9.51 -11.99 14.23
N LYS A 70 9.08 -10.89 14.85
CA LYS A 70 9.14 -10.68 16.30
C LYS A 70 8.26 -11.70 17.04
N GLY A 71 7.06 -11.97 16.54
CA GLY A 71 6.16 -12.98 17.10
C GLY A 71 6.74 -14.39 17.06
N LEU A 72 7.25 -14.81 15.90
CA LEU A 72 7.86 -16.13 15.72
C LEU A 72 9.14 -16.30 16.55
N ARG A 73 9.99 -15.26 16.63
CA ARG A 73 11.18 -15.27 17.50
C ARG A 73 10.83 -15.48 18.97
N LYS A 74 9.74 -14.86 19.46
CA LYS A 74 9.25 -15.09 20.83
C LYS A 74 8.74 -16.51 21.06
N CYS A 75 8.27 -17.19 20.02
CA CYS A 75 7.78 -18.56 20.09
C CYS A 75 8.89 -19.61 19.90
N GLY A 76 10.16 -19.19 19.80
CA GLY A 76 11.29 -20.12 19.63
C GLY A 76 11.39 -20.78 18.25
N THR A 77 10.70 -20.26 17.23
CA THR A 77 10.71 -20.84 15.89
C THR A 77 12.09 -20.75 15.25
N VAL A 78 12.61 -21.89 14.79
CA VAL A 78 13.87 -22.01 14.03
C VAL A 78 13.57 -21.76 12.54
N GLY A 79 14.48 -21.11 11.80
CA GLY A 79 14.29 -20.84 10.36
C GLY A 79 13.63 -19.49 10.00
N LEU A 80 13.83 -18.47 10.82
CA LEU A 80 13.31 -17.12 10.54
C LEU A 80 13.95 -16.49 9.29
N PRO A 81 13.19 -15.74 8.47
CA PRO A 81 13.75 -14.99 7.36
C PRO A 81 14.86 -14.04 7.82
N SER A 82 15.98 -14.04 7.09
CA SER A 82 17.09 -13.14 7.33
C SER A 82 16.68 -11.68 7.06
N THR A 83 17.38 -10.72 7.69
CA THR A 83 17.13 -9.29 7.41
C THR A 83 17.30 -8.97 5.91
N GLY A 84 18.28 -9.58 5.24
CA GLY A 84 18.48 -9.41 3.79
C GLY A 84 17.29 -9.90 2.97
N SER A 85 16.69 -11.05 3.34
CA SER A 85 15.49 -11.56 2.65
C SER A 85 14.28 -10.65 2.81
N ILE A 86 14.10 -10.04 3.99
CA ILE A 86 13.04 -9.08 4.27
C ILE A 86 13.26 -7.82 3.42
N LEU A 87 14.47 -7.25 3.43
CA LEU A 87 14.77 -6.05 2.65
C LEU A 87 14.61 -6.28 1.14
N ALA A 88 15.09 -7.41 0.62
CA ALA A 88 14.90 -7.78 -0.78
C ALA A 88 13.41 -7.91 -1.14
N GLN A 89 12.61 -8.50 -0.25
CA GLN A 89 11.17 -8.63 -0.47
C GLN A 89 10.46 -7.27 -0.41
N VAL A 90 10.82 -6.41 0.55
CA VAL A 90 10.29 -5.05 0.66
C VAL A 90 10.61 -4.25 -0.60
N ALA A 91 11.86 -4.27 -1.08
CA ALA A 91 12.26 -3.59 -2.31
C ALA A 91 11.43 -4.06 -3.53
N ARG A 92 11.21 -5.37 -3.66
CA ARG A 92 10.33 -5.93 -4.71
C ARG A 92 8.89 -5.43 -4.58
N MET A 93 8.35 -5.37 -3.37
CA MET A 93 6.98 -4.91 -3.14
C MET A 93 6.82 -3.42 -3.41
N VAL A 94 7.79 -2.60 -3.02
CA VAL A 94 7.85 -1.18 -3.39
C VAL A 94 7.89 -1.02 -4.91
N GLY A 95 8.73 -1.81 -5.60
CA GLY A 95 8.77 -1.82 -7.06
C GLY A 95 7.40 -2.14 -7.69
N LEU A 96 6.70 -3.16 -7.20
CA LEU A 96 5.33 -3.48 -7.68
C LEU A 96 4.34 -2.34 -7.39
N GLY A 97 4.45 -1.70 -6.22
CA GLY A 97 3.68 -0.52 -5.86
C GLY A 97 3.87 0.62 -6.85
N LEU A 98 5.13 0.97 -7.12
CA LEU A 98 5.47 2.02 -8.08
C LEU A 98 5.01 1.70 -9.50
N VAL A 99 5.18 0.46 -9.96
CA VAL A 99 4.63 0.02 -11.26
C VAL A 99 3.11 0.21 -11.29
N SER A 100 2.39 -0.20 -10.25
CA SER A 100 0.93 0.00 -10.19
C SER A 100 0.54 1.48 -10.21
N ALA A 101 1.31 2.33 -9.52
CA ALA A 101 1.08 3.78 -9.48
C ALA A 101 1.33 4.43 -10.84
N VAL A 102 2.41 4.05 -11.53
CA VAL A 102 2.73 4.54 -12.87
C VAL A 102 1.64 4.13 -13.87
N LEU A 103 1.16 2.88 -13.81
CA LEU A 103 0.10 2.42 -14.71
C LEU A 103 -1.21 3.19 -14.47
N LEU A 104 -1.58 3.44 -13.22
CA LEU A 104 -2.77 4.24 -12.89
C LEU A 104 -2.61 5.71 -13.29
N ALA A 105 -1.44 6.29 -13.04
CA ALA A 105 -1.14 7.66 -13.46
C ALA A 105 -1.23 7.79 -14.99
N ALA A 106 -0.62 6.87 -15.74
CA ALA A 106 -0.68 6.83 -17.19
C ALA A 106 -2.12 6.67 -17.71
N LEU A 107 -2.92 5.79 -17.08
CA LEU A 107 -4.33 5.62 -17.43
C LEU A 107 -5.14 6.91 -17.21
N CYS A 108 -4.87 7.63 -16.13
CA CYS A 108 -5.51 8.92 -15.87
C CYS A 108 -5.09 9.97 -16.91
N LEU A 109 -3.80 10.04 -17.25
CA LEU A 109 -3.24 11.04 -18.16
C LEU A 109 -3.61 10.82 -19.64
N ILE A 110 -3.77 9.57 -20.08
CA ILE A 110 -4.13 9.24 -21.47
C ILE A 110 -5.65 9.19 -21.66
N GLY A 111 -6.41 9.03 -20.58
CA GLY A 111 -7.86 8.96 -20.64
C GLY A 111 -8.52 10.29 -21.08
N PRO A 112 -9.80 10.27 -21.47
CA PRO A 112 -10.52 11.45 -21.94
C PRO A 112 -10.85 12.47 -20.84
N TRP A 113 -10.43 12.24 -19.60
CA TRP A 113 -10.80 13.01 -18.41
C TRP A 113 -9.77 14.10 -18.13
N ALA A 114 -10.21 15.36 -18.17
CA ALA A 114 -9.38 16.48 -17.72
C ALA A 114 -9.51 16.73 -16.20
N THR A 115 -10.66 16.35 -15.63
CA THR A 115 -11.01 16.63 -14.23
C THR A 115 -11.75 15.48 -13.58
N ILE A 116 -11.75 15.48 -12.25
CA ILE A 116 -12.47 14.54 -11.39
C ILE A 116 -13.05 15.28 -10.19
N GLY A 117 -14.26 14.92 -9.75
CA GLY A 117 -14.84 15.49 -8.53
C GLY A 117 -14.07 15.04 -7.28
N TRP A 118 -13.90 15.91 -6.29
CA TRP A 118 -13.17 15.59 -5.05
C TRP A 118 -13.60 14.28 -4.39
N ALA A 119 -14.91 14.03 -4.27
CA ALA A 119 -15.42 12.81 -3.65
C ALA A 119 -15.05 11.54 -4.45
N GLN A 120 -15.07 11.63 -5.78
CA GLN A 120 -14.66 10.54 -6.66
C GLN A 120 -13.15 10.31 -6.56
N ALA A 121 -12.36 11.39 -6.58
CA ALA A 121 -10.92 11.35 -6.40
C ALA A 121 -10.52 10.71 -5.07
N PHE A 122 -11.19 11.10 -3.98
CA PHE A 122 -11.01 10.53 -2.66
C PHE A 122 -11.35 9.04 -2.63
N ALA A 123 -12.51 8.65 -3.18
CA ALA A 123 -12.92 7.25 -3.27
C ALA A 123 -11.91 6.40 -4.05
N VAL A 124 -11.44 6.89 -5.21
CA VAL A 124 -10.40 6.21 -6.00
C VAL A 124 -9.13 6.02 -5.20
N LYS A 125 -8.68 7.05 -4.48
CA LYS A 125 -7.45 7.01 -3.67
C LYS A 125 -7.57 6.05 -2.49
N LEU A 126 -8.73 5.99 -1.84
CA LEU A 126 -9.01 5.01 -0.78
C LEU A 126 -9.04 3.58 -1.32
N VAL A 127 -9.77 3.35 -2.41
CA VAL A 127 -9.88 2.01 -3.01
C VAL A 127 -8.50 1.54 -3.47
N TYR A 128 -7.75 2.39 -4.17
CA TYR A 128 -6.40 2.08 -4.60
C TYR A 128 -5.48 1.76 -3.43
N GLY A 129 -5.39 2.65 -2.44
CA GLY A 129 -4.46 2.47 -1.33
C GLY A 129 -4.81 1.30 -0.42
N GLY A 130 -6.11 1.07 -0.18
CA GLY A 130 -6.59 -0.10 0.56
C GLY A 130 -6.32 -1.41 -0.17
N ALA A 131 -6.63 -1.48 -1.47
CA ALA A 131 -6.38 -2.67 -2.29
C ALA A 131 -4.90 -2.97 -2.44
N LEU A 132 -4.07 -1.94 -2.70
CA LEU A 132 -2.62 -2.07 -2.78
C LEU A 132 -2.03 -2.54 -1.46
N GLY A 133 -2.41 -1.89 -0.35
CA GLY A 133 -1.96 -2.28 0.99
C GLY A 133 -2.29 -3.75 1.30
N PHE A 134 -3.52 -4.18 1.03
CA PHE A 134 -3.92 -5.58 1.19
C PHE A 134 -3.09 -6.54 0.33
N ALA A 135 -2.97 -6.26 -0.97
CA ALA A 135 -2.27 -7.13 -1.92
C ALA A 135 -0.77 -7.25 -1.59
N ILE A 136 -0.13 -6.13 -1.26
CA ILE A 136 1.29 -6.09 -0.89
C ILE A 136 1.53 -6.82 0.43
N THR A 137 0.74 -6.55 1.48
CA THR A 137 0.88 -7.25 2.77
C THR A 137 0.69 -8.76 2.59
N HIS A 138 -0.34 -9.17 1.85
CA HIS A 138 -0.58 -10.58 1.59
C HIS A 138 0.61 -11.24 0.89
N ARG A 139 1.10 -10.64 -0.19
CA ARG A 139 2.19 -11.20 -1.01
C ARG A 139 3.55 -11.15 -0.31
N ALA A 140 3.82 -10.12 0.49
CA ALA A 140 5.03 -10.03 1.29
C ALA A 140 5.09 -11.16 2.32
N LEU A 141 4.00 -11.38 3.06
CA LEU A 141 3.97 -12.36 4.12
C LEU A 141 3.91 -13.80 3.59
N THR A 142 3.14 -14.09 2.54
CA THR A 142 3.10 -15.43 1.96
C THR A 142 4.44 -15.85 1.36
N ARG A 143 5.17 -14.92 0.72
CA ARG A 143 6.51 -15.23 0.20
C ARG A 143 7.57 -15.39 1.28
N LEU A 144 7.46 -14.68 2.40
CA LEU A 144 8.44 -14.77 3.49
C LEU A 144 8.16 -15.93 4.45
N TYR A 145 6.90 -16.29 4.65
CA TYR A 145 6.50 -17.21 5.73
C TYR A 145 5.56 -18.34 5.28
N GLY A 146 5.11 -18.36 4.03
CA GLY A 146 4.22 -19.41 3.48
C GLY A 146 4.94 -20.60 2.87
N GLN A 147 6.26 -20.70 3.00
CA GLN A 147 7.09 -21.82 2.51
C GLN A 147 7.65 -22.69 3.66
N GLY A 148 6.94 -22.75 4.80
CA GLY A 148 7.26 -23.63 5.92
C GLY A 148 6.37 -24.87 5.93
#